data_AF-A0A2I0W9R4-F1
#
_entry.id   AF-A0A2I0W9R4-F1
#
_cell.length_a   1.000
_cell.length_b   1.000
_cell.length_c   1.000
_cell.angle_alpha   90.00
_cell.angle_beta   90.00
_cell.angle_gamma   90.00
#
_symmetry.space_group_name_H-M   'P 1'
#
loop_
_entity.id
_entity.type
_entity.pdbx_description
1 polymer ?
#
loop_
_entity_poly.entity_id
_entity_poly.type
_entity_poly.pdbx_seq_one_letter_code
_entity_poly.pdbx_strand_id
1 'polypeptide(L)'
;MIYSVGHISGAHMNPAVTFAFAVSKHGQFPWIQNLFINSSLDPPPRIRNDWLSGSHTEPHAVLPPVAAFSGCWTGCWAGPVGPASELLQVPFYWLSQLSGATFASFVLKALLNPITEFGTTTPAGTALQALIMEIVVTFCTMFVASAVATDTRAVGELAGLAVGSSVCITSILAGPISGGSMNPARSLGPALASNRYESLWVYFLGPMIGTLSGAWSYNFIRFDPSEKPEPSKISSFKLRRSESQQAADVVVADIA
;
A
#
# COMPACT_ATOMS: atom_id res chain seq x y z
N MET A 1 7.15 -0.14 8.30
CA MET A 1 5.79 -0.71 8.16
C MET A 1 5.35 -0.76 6.72
N ILE A 2 5.19 0.39 6.02
CA ILE A 2 4.82 0.41 4.60
C ILE A 2 5.78 -0.44 3.75
N TYR A 3 7.10 -0.29 3.91
CA TYR A 3 8.07 -1.15 3.21
C TYR A 3 8.00 -2.63 3.59
N SER A 4 7.60 -2.94 4.83
CA SER A 4 7.68 -4.30 5.37
C SER A 4 6.48 -5.16 4.99
N VAL A 5 5.27 -4.59 5.00
CA VAL A 5 4.02 -5.32 4.75
C VAL A 5 3.18 -4.72 3.62
N GLY A 6 3.65 -3.65 2.98
CA GLY A 6 2.97 -3.04 1.84
C GLY A 6 2.77 -4.03 0.70
N HIS A 7 3.76 -4.88 0.41
CA HIS A 7 3.61 -5.90 -0.63
C HIS A 7 2.64 -7.04 -0.27
N ILE A 8 2.23 -7.15 1.00
CA ILE A 8 1.36 -8.23 1.49
C ILE A 8 -0.10 -7.77 1.58
N SER A 9 -0.35 -6.69 2.32
CA SER A 9 -1.70 -6.20 2.66
C SER A 9 -1.97 -4.79 2.17
N GLY A 10 -0.99 -4.20 1.50
CA GLY A 10 -1.04 -2.82 1.16
C GLY A 10 -0.91 -1.81 2.29
N ALA A 11 -0.54 -2.26 3.50
CA ALA A 11 -0.16 -1.39 4.61
C ALA A 11 -1.12 -0.21 4.86
N HIS A 12 -2.44 -0.40 4.68
CA HIS A 12 -3.42 0.65 4.93
C HIS A 12 -3.31 1.18 6.37
N MET A 13 -3.17 0.26 7.34
CA MET A 13 -2.94 0.52 8.77
C MET A 13 -3.86 1.57 9.42
N ASN A 14 -4.96 1.90 8.75
CA ASN A 14 -5.86 2.99 9.08
C ASN A 14 -7.26 2.65 8.52
N PRO A 15 -8.28 2.57 9.40
CA PRO A 15 -9.65 2.26 9.00
C PRO A 15 -10.20 3.28 7.99
N ALA A 16 -9.87 4.57 8.14
CA ALA A 16 -10.31 5.62 7.24
C ALA A 16 -9.71 5.48 5.84
N VAL A 17 -8.42 5.15 5.76
CA VAL A 17 -7.74 4.90 4.47
C VAL A 17 -8.33 3.68 3.79
N THR A 18 -8.54 2.60 4.54
CA THR A 18 -9.19 1.36 4.04
C THR A 18 -10.57 1.67 3.47
N PHE A 19 -11.35 2.50 4.16
CA PHE A 19 -12.68 2.90 3.71
C PHE A 19 -12.64 3.80 2.47
N ALA A 20 -11.76 4.80 2.44
CA ALA A 20 -11.64 5.69 1.31
C ALA A 20 -11.26 4.94 0.01
N PHE A 21 -10.35 3.96 0.11
CA PHE A 21 -10.02 3.10 -1.03
C PHE A 21 -11.21 2.24 -1.49
N ALA A 22 -11.98 1.68 -0.54
CA ALA A 22 -13.16 0.88 -0.87
C ALA A 22 -14.27 1.70 -1.57
N VAL A 23 -14.39 2.99 -1.25
CA VAL A 23 -15.41 3.89 -1.80
C VAL A 23 -14.98 4.52 -3.13
N SER A 24 -13.69 4.78 -3.34
CA SER A 24 -13.16 5.55 -4.49
C SER A 24 -13.09 4.78 -5.81
N LYS A 25 -14.08 3.90 -6.06
CA LYS A 25 -14.20 2.85 -7.10
C LYS A 25 -14.10 3.29 -8.58
N HIS A 26 -13.56 4.48 -8.90
CA HIS A 26 -13.48 5.01 -10.27
C HIS A 26 -12.08 5.33 -10.80
N GLY A 27 -11.00 5.01 -10.09
CA GLY A 27 -9.63 5.19 -10.61
C GLY A 27 -8.74 4.03 -10.22
N GLN A 28 -8.26 3.29 -11.21
CA GLN A 28 -7.28 2.22 -11.11
C GLN A 28 -6.16 2.50 -10.07
N PHE A 29 -6.11 1.70 -9.00
CA PHE A 29 -4.88 1.52 -8.21
C PHE A 29 -4.48 0.04 -8.26
N PRO A 30 -3.87 -0.41 -9.37
CA PRO A 30 -3.44 -1.79 -9.55
C PRO A 30 -2.13 -2.01 -8.80
N TRP A 31 -2.21 -2.10 -7.49
CA TRP A 31 -1.04 -2.46 -6.67
C TRP A 31 -1.19 -3.83 -6.03
N ILE A 32 -2.42 -4.37 -6.00
CA ILE A 32 -2.69 -5.79 -5.75
C ILE A 32 -2.40 -6.64 -7.01
N GLN A 33 -2.21 -6.04 -8.20
CA GLN A 33 -1.92 -6.80 -9.44
C GLN A 33 -0.46 -6.73 -9.90
N ASN A 34 0.21 -5.58 -9.77
CA ASN A 34 1.58 -5.43 -10.29
C ASN A 34 2.68 -6.09 -9.43
N LEU A 35 2.38 -6.45 -8.18
CA LEU A 35 3.28 -7.26 -7.34
C LEU A 35 3.14 -8.77 -7.58
N PHE A 36 2.02 -9.22 -8.16
CA PHE A 36 1.77 -10.65 -8.44
C PHE A 36 2.10 -11.05 -9.88
N ILE A 37 2.04 -10.11 -10.84
CA ILE A 37 2.26 -10.43 -12.26
C ILE A 37 3.74 -10.34 -12.66
N ASN A 38 4.53 -9.43 -12.06
CA ASN A 38 5.94 -9.29 -12.41
C ASN A 38 6.87 -10.36 -11.82
N SER A 39 6.43 -11.11 -10.80
CA SER A 39 7.16 -12.28 -10.29
C SER A 39 6.84 -13.57 -11.04
N SER A 40 5.80 -13.57 -11.89
CA SER A 40 5.36 -14.74 -12.66
C SER A 40 5.88 -14.77 -14.10
N LEU A 41 6.55 -13.69 -14.54
CA LEU A 41 7.11 -13.55 -15.89
C LEU A 41 8.62 -13.78 -15.98
N ASP A 42 9.30 -14.02 -14.85
CA ASP A 42 10.62 -14.61 -14.92
C ASP A 42 10.46 -16.09 -15.29
N PRO A 43 10.88 -16.50 -16.51
CA PRO A 43 10.94 -17.93 -16.80
C PRO A 43 11.85 -18.57 -15.72
N PRO A 44 11.51 -19.76 -15.20
CA PRO A 44 12.39 -20.45 -14.27
C PRO A 44 13.80 -20.47 -14.87
N PRO A 45 14.87 -20.21 -14.07
CA PRO A 45 16.22 -20.23 -14.58
C PRO A 45 16.39 -21.52 -15.35
N ARG A 46 16.62 -21.37 -16.65
CA ARG A 46 16.76 -22.50 -17.57
C ARG A 46 17.91 -23.31 -17.00
N ILE A 47 17.59 -24.49 -16.44
CA ILE A 47 18.60 -25.41 -15.90
C ILE A 47 19.60 -25.62 -17.02
N ARG A 48 20.74 -24.94 -16.91
CA ARG A 48 21.85 -25.16 -17.79
C ARG A 48 22.40 -26.51 -17.33
N ASN A 49 22.41 -27.48 -18.22
CA ASN A 49 22.89 -28.83 -17.96
C ASN A 49 24.42 -28.85 -17.83
N ASP A 50 24.97 -27.98 -16.97
CA ASP A 50 26.40 -27.91 -16.66
C ASP A 50 26.81 -29.02 -15.66
N TRP A 51 25.92 -29.98 -15.44
CA TRP A 51 26.13 -31.23 -14.69
C TRP A 51 27.20 -32.17 -15.29
N LEU A 52 27.90 -31.78 -16.37
CA LEU A 52 29.03 -32.54 -16.94
C LEU A 52 30.42 -32.00 -16.56
N SER A 53 30.54 -30.92 -15.77
CA SER A 53 31.82 -30.52 -15.20
C SER A 53 31.76 -30.58 -13.67
N GLY A 54 32.25 -31.69 -13.12
CA GLY A 54 32.27 -31.93 -11.68
C GLY A 54 33.16 -30.95 -10.92
N SER A 55 32.60 -30.35 -9.87
CA SER A 55 33.30 -29.99 -8.63
C SER A 55 32.26 -29.69 -7.54
N HIS A 56 32.04 -30.66 -6.66
CA HIS A 56 31.18 -30.54 -5.48
C HIS A 56 31.84 -29.68 -4.40
N THR A 57 31.16 -28.64 -3.93
CA THR A 57 31.12 -28.21 -2.51
C THR A 57 29.89 -27.35 -2.27
N GLU A 58 28.84 -27.94 -1.70
CA GLU A 58 27.69 -27.24 -1.09
C GLU A 58 27.96 -27.05 0.42
N PRO A 59 27.39 -26.01 1.04
CA PRO A 59 26.78 -26.22 2.35
C PRO A 59 25.33 -25.70 2.40
N HIS A 60 24.43 -26.65 2.57
CA HIS A 60 23.13 -26.64 3.27
C HIS A 60 22.54 -25.27 3.69
N ALA A 61 21.53 -24.81 2.94
CA ALA A 61 20.59 -23.79 3.40
C ALA A 61 19.51 -24.41 4.32
N VAL A 62 19.54 -24.03 5.60
CA VAL A 62 18.50 -24.34 6.59
C VAL A 62 17.30 -23.41 6.34
N LEU A 63 16.14 -23.98 6.01
CA LEU A 63 14.87 -23.26 5.94
C LEU A 63 14.38 -22.89 7.36
N PRO A 64 14.01 -21.62 7.65
CA PRO A 64 13.45 -21.26 8.95
C PRO A 64 12.00 -21.76 9.12
N PRO A 65 11.55 -22.05 10.36
CA PRO A 65 10.30 -22.78 10.65
C PRO A 65 8.99 -22.01 10.40
N VAL A 66 9.07 -20.75 9.96
CA VAL A 66 7.89 -19.88 9.79
C VAL A 66 7.08 -20.17 8.53
N ALA A 67 7.60 -20.98 7.60
CA ALA A 67 6.88 -21.35 6.38
C ALA A 67 5.64 -22.24 6.64
N ALA A 68 5.56 -22.93 7.78
CA ALA A 68 4.50 -23.90 8.05
C ALA A 68 3.16 -23.27 8.50
N PHE A 69 3.14 -22.02 8.96
CA PHE A 69 1.89 -21.34 9.37
C PHE A 69 1.23 -20.52 8.24
N SER A 70 1.90 -20.35 7.09
CA SER A 70 1.46 -19.50 5.98
C SER A 70 0.52 -20.21 4.99
N GLY A 71 0.56 -21.53 4.91
CA GLY A 71 -0.06 -22.29 3.81
C GLY A 71 -1.59 -22.32 3.76
N CYS A 72 -2.29 -22.00 4.86
CA CYS A 72 -3.76 -22.04 4.89
C CYS A 72 -4.43 -20.69 4.60
N TRP A 73 -3.69 -19.58 4.65
CA TRP A 73 -4.24 -18.22 4.46
C TRP A 73 -4.01 -17.66 3.06
N THR A 74 -2.95 -18.07 2.36
CA THR A 74 -2.59 -17.57 1.03
C THR A 74 -3.44 -18.15 -0.11
N GLY A 75 -4.09 -19.31 0.08
CA GLY A 75 -4.85 -20.00 -0.97
C GLY A 75 -6.21 -19.38 -1.33
N CYS A 76 -6.83 -18.62 -0.43
CA CYS A 76 -8.16 -18.01 -0.68
C CYS A 76 -8.09 -16.60 -1.30
N TRP A 77 -6.89 -16.05 -1.49
CA TRP A 77 -6.68 -14.63 -1.81
C TRP A 77 -6.06 -14.37 -3.19
N ALA A 78 -5.70 -15.41 -3.94
CA ALA A 78 -5.03 -15.31 -5.23
C ALA A 78 -5.98 -15.47 -6.44
N GLY A 79 -7.24 -15.06 -6.31
CA GLY A 79 -8.21 -15.04 -7.41
C GLY A 79 -8.51 -13.60 -7.89
N PRO A 80 -8.95 -13.39 -9.14
CA PRO A 80 -9.39 -12.07 -9.60
C PRO A 80 -10.59 -11.64 -8.76
N VAL A 81 -10.38 -10.72 -7.82
CA VAL A 81 -11.42 -10.25 -6.91
C VAL A 81 -12.33 -9.29 -7.66
N GLY A 82 -13.58 -9.69 -7.86
CA GLY A 82 -14.60 -8.83 -8.42
C GLY A 82 -14.96 -7.67 -7.49
N PRO A 83 -15.67 -6.64 -8.00
CA PRO A 83 -16.04 -5.43 -7.26
C PRO A 83 -16.93 -5.64 -6.02
N ALA A 84 -17.43 -6.86 -5.78
CA ALA A 84 -18.22 -7.23 -4.60
C ALA A 84 -17.37 -7.90 -3.50
N SER A 85 -16.29 -8.60 -3.87
CA SER A 85 -15.39 -9.24 -2.90
C SER A 85 -14.47 -8.25 -2.18
N GLU A 86 -14.19 -7.08 -2.76
CA GLU A 86 -13.34 -6.06 -2.12
C GLU A 86 -14.03 -5.38 -0.92
N LEU A 87 -15.34 -5.13 -1.01
CA LEU A 87 -16.11 -4.57 0.11
C LEU A 87 -16.17 -5.54 1.29
N LEU A 88 -16.12 -6.85 1.03
CA LEU A 88 -16.10 -7.88 2.07
C LEU A 88 -14.77 -7.90 2.84
N GLN A 89 -13.68 -7.37 2.28
CA GLN A 89 -12.38 -7.33 2.94
C GLN A 89 -12.26 -6.17 3.94
N VAL A 90 -13.00 -5.07 3.72
CA VAL A 90 -12.93 -3.87 4.56
C VAL A 90 -13.17 -4.18 6.05
N PRO A 91 -14.20 -4.96 6.44
CA PRO A 91 -14.39 -5.35 7.83
C PRO A 91 -13.20 -6.12 8.42
N PHE A 92 -12.56 -7.01 7.67
CA PHE A 92 -11.39 -7.76 8.15
C PHE A 92 -10.16 -6.86 8.35
N TYR A 93 -9.95 -5.90 7.45
CA TYR A 93 -8.92 -4.87 7.62
C TYR A 93 -9.19 -4.01 8.85
N TRP A 94 -10.43 -3.58 9.05
CA TRP A 94 -10.81 -2.80 10.24
C TRP A 94 -10.60 -3.59 11.53
N LEU A 95 -11.05 -4.84 11.58
CA LEU A 95 -10.88 -5.70 12.75
C LEU A 95 -9.40 -5.94 13.08
N SER A 96 -8.56 -6.21 12.09
CA SER A 96 -7.12 -6.40 12.32
C SER A 96 -6.43 -5.11 12.78
N GLN A 97 -6.78 -3.96 12.20
CA GLN A 97 -6.22 -2.66 12.59
C GLN A 97 -6.64 -2.26 14.01
N LEU A 98 -7.92 -2.41 14.35
CA LEU A 98 -8.45 -2.06 15.68
C LEU A 98 -7.91 -3.00 16.76
N SER A 99 -7.86 -4.31 16.49
CA SER A 99 -7.30 -5.28 17.44
C SER A 99 -5.80 -5.06 17.66
N GLY A 100 -5.03 -4.84 16.60
CA GLY A 100 -3.60 -4.54 16.68
C GLY A 100 -3.31 -3.25 17.46
N ALA A 101 -4.05 -2.17 17.18
CA ALA A 101 -3.89 -0.91 17.90
C ALA A 101 -4.26 -1.03 19.38
N THR A 102 -5.33 -1.76 19.69
CA THR A 102 -5.76 -2.02 21.08
C THR A 102 -4.68 -2.81 21.83
N PHE A 103 -4.22 -3.93 21.25
CA PHE A 103 -3.17 -4.74 21.85
C PHE A 103 -1.88 -3.94 22.09
N ALA A 104 -1.42 -3.19 21.09
CA ALA A 104 -0.24 -2.34 21.23
C ALA A 104 -0.39 -1.29 22.35
N SER A 105 -1.59 -0.73 22.53
CA SER A 105 -1.87 0.26 23.56
C SER A 105 -1.85 -0.33 24.97
N PHE A 106 -2.36 -1.56 25.17
CA PHE A 106 -2.26 -2.26 26.46
C PHE A 106 -0.82 -2.68 26.78
N VAL A 107 -0.06 -3.14 25.77
CA VAL A 107 1.37 -3.41 25.94
C VAL A 107 2.11 -2.15 26.37
N LEU A 108 1.84 -1.01 25.71
CA LEU A 108 2.45 0.26 26.06
C LEU A 108 2.08 0.71 27.48
N LYS A 109 0.81 0.55 27.89
CA LYS A 109 0.36 0.83 29.26
C LYS A 109 1.12 0.00 30.30
N ALA A 110 1.34 -1.28 30.03
CA ALA A 110 2.08 -2.17 30.93
C ALA A 110 3.55 -1.76 31.04
N LEU A 111 4.18 -1.36 29.93
CA LEU A 111 5.58 -0.94 29.89
C LEU A 111 5.83 0.43 30.54
N LEU A 112 4.88 1.37 30.44
CA LEU A 112 5.05 2.74 30.90
C LEU A 112 4.47 3.03 32.29
N ASN A 113 3.99 2.01 33.03
CA ASN A 113 3.46 2.17 34.38
C ASN A 113 4.49 2.89 35.30
N PRO A 114 4.17 4.04 35.96
CA PRO A 114 2.84 4.60 36.27
C PRO A 114 2.32 5.73 35.37
N ILE A 115 2.88 5.97 34.19
CA ILE A 115 2.43 7.04 33.29
C ILE A 115 1.02 6.73 32.77
N THR A 116 0.06 7.62 33.05
CA THR A 116 -1.36 7.46 32.70
C THR A 116 -1.73 8.07 31.34
N GLU A 117 -0.96 9.06 30.86
CA GLU A 117 -1.16 9.70 29.56
C GLU A 117 -0.13 9.16 28.55
N PHE A 118 -0.55 8.26 27.68
CA PHE A 118 0.31 7.66 26.66
C PHE A 118 -0.42 7.61 25.31
N GLY A 119 -0.09 8.56 24.44
CA GLY A 119 -0.60 8.56 23.06
C GLY A 119 -2.12 8.73 22.91
N THR A 120 -2.83 9.10 23.98
CA THR A 120 -4.24 9.52 23.96
C THR A 120 -4.40 10.77 23.09
N THR A 121 -5.42 10.78 22.22
CA THR A 121 -5.73 11.94 21.39
C THR A 121 -6.90 12.68 22.02
N THR A 122 -6.63 13.86 22.59
CA THR A 122 -7.64 14.73 23.19
C THR A 122 -7.57 16.11 22.55
N PRO A 123 -8.70 16.75 22.21
CA PRO A 123 -8.70 18.12 21.69
C PRO A 123 -8.11 19.09 22.73
N ALA A 124 -7.18 19.95 22.32
CA ALA A 124 -6.67 21.02 23.19
C ALA A 124 -7.67 22.19 23.32
N GLY A 125 -8.55 22.35 22.33
CA GLY A 125 -9.57 23.39 22.25
C GLY A 125 -10.96 22.84 21.95
N THR A 126 -11.74 23.56 21.13
CA THR A 126 -13.09 23.12 20.79
C THR A 126 -13.08 21.86 19.92
N ALA A 127 -14.09 20.99 20.09
CA ALA A 127 -14.23 19.78 19.27
C ALA A 127 -14.32 20.10 17.77
N LEU A 128 -14.94 21.23 17.40
CA LEU A 128 -15.03 21.68 16.01
C LEU A 128 -13.66 22.07 15.44
N GLN A 129 -12.83 22.79 16.21
CA GLN A 129 -11.48 23.14 15.79
C GLN A 129 -10.61 21.89 15.59
N ALA A 130 -10.70 20.92 16.50
CA ALA A 130 -10.01 19.64 16.34
C ALA A 130 -10.54 18.85 15.13
N LEU A 131 -11.85 18.87 14.88
CA LEU A 131 -12.45 18.23 13.70
C LEU A 131 -11.91 18.83 12.40
N ILE A 132 -11.90 20.16 12.27
CA ILE A 132 -11.36 20.84 11.08
C ILE A 132 -9.89 20.47 10.91
N MET A 133 -9.11 20.48 12.00
CA MET A 133 -7.70 20.11 11.94
C MET A 133 -7.51 18.67 11.44
N GLU A 134 -8.21 17.70 12.05
CA GLU A 134 -8.16 16.29 11.67
C GLU A 134 -8.56 16.06 10.20
N ILE A 135 -9.56 16.78 9.69
CA ILE A 135 -9.93 16.73 8.26
C ILE A 135 -8.76 17.18 7.39
N VAL A 136 -8.17 18.35 7.69
CA VAL A 136 -7.08 18.93 6.88
C VAL A 136 -5.85 18.05 6.89
N VAL A 137 -5.41 17.58 8.06
CA VAL A 137 -4.20 16.75 8.14
C VAL A 137 -4.37 15.37 7.52
N THR A 138 -5.57 14.79 7.65
CA THR A 138 -5.86 13.50 7.01
C THR A 138 -6.01 13.66 5.50
N PHE A 139 -6.60 14.76 5.03
CA PHE A 139 -6.62 15.12 3.61
C PHE A 139 -5.22 15.15 3.01
N CYS A 140 -4.29 15.90 3.62
CA CYS A 140 -2.92 16.01 3.12
C CYS A 140 -2.22 14.65 3.06
N THR A 141 -2.37 13.86 4.12
CA THR A 141 -1.77 12.51 4.21
C THR A 141 -2.34 11.59 3.14
N MET A 142 -3.66 11.59 2.93
CA MET A 142 -4.31 10.75 1.92
C MET A 142 -4.00 11.22 0.50
N PHE A 143 -3.89 12.53 0.27
CA PHE A 143 -3.51 13.09 -1.02
C PHE A 143 -2.09 12.62 -1.41
N VAL A 144 -1.12 12.74 -0.49
CA VAL A 144 0.24 12.23 -0.70
C VAL A 144 0.22 10.72 -0.90
N ALA A 145 -0.51 9.97 -0.07
CA ALA A 145 -0.62 8.52 -0.21
C ALA A 145 -1.18 8.11 -1.57
N SER A 146 -2.21 8.82 -2.06
CA SER A 146 -2.80 8.57 -3.38
C SER A 146 -1.80 8.90 -4.49
N ALA A 147 -1.07 10.02 -4.39
CA ALA A 147 -0.07 10.42 -5.38
C ALA A 147 1.10 9.43 -5.50
N VAL A 148 1.60 8.91 -4.38
CA VAL A 148 2.73 7.97 -4.43
C VAL A 148 2.29 6.55 -4.77
N ALA A 149 1.02 6.20 -4.54
CA ALA A 149 0.48 4.88 -4.88
C ALA A 149 0.19 4.72 -6.37
N THR A 150 0.04 5.81 -7.12
CA THR A 150 -0.24 5.82 -8.57
C THR A 150 1.00 5.96 -9.45
N ASP A 151 2.00 6.70 -9.01
CA ASP A 151 3.12 7.11 -9.86
C ASP A 151 4.28 6.10 -9.81
N THR A 152 4.32 5.19 -10.78
CA THR A 152 5.30 4.10 -10.87
C THR A 152 6.68 4.53 -11.39
N ARG A 153 6.87 5.78 -11.84
CA ARG A 153 8.06 6.19 -12.62
C ARG A 153 9.36 6.47 -11.83
N ALA A 154 9.31 6.56 -10.51
CA ALA A 154 10.49 6.66 -9.62
C ALA A 154 10.12 6.54 -8.13
N VAL A 155 8.82 6.47 -7.80
CA VAL A 155 8.31 6.73 -6.46
C VAL A 155 7.96 5.45 -5.70
N GLY A 156 7.91 4.28 -6.35
CA GLY A 156 7.62 3.02 -5.67
C GLY A 156 8.59 2.72 -4.52
N GLU A 157 9.89 2.93 -4.73
CA GLU A 157 10.92 2.76 -3.69
C GLU A 157 10.88 3.85 -2.61
N LEU A 158 10.39 5.05 -2.93
CA LEU A 158 10.31 6.18 -1.99
C LEU A 158 8.92 6.37 -1.36
N ALA A 159 7.92 5.58 -1.76
CA ALA A 159 6.54 5.74 -1.34
C ALA A 159 6.38 5.62 0.19
N GLY A 160 7.07 4.65 0.80
CA GLY A 160 7.05 4.49 2.25
C GLY A 160 7.65 5.68 3.00
N LEU A 161 8.72 6.28 2.47
CA LEU A 161 9.36 7.47 3.03
C LEU A 161 8.49 8.70 2.84
N ALA A 162 7.87 8.88 1.68
CA ALA A 162 7.00 10.01 1.38
C ALA A 162 5.73 9.99 2.26
N VAL A 163 5.03 8.85 2.36
CA VAL A 163 3.86 8.73 3.25
C VAL A 163 4.28 8.89 4.72
N GLY A 164 5.37 8.25 5.14
CA GLY A 164 5.86 8.38 6.52
C GLY A 164 6.25 9.81 6.90
N SER A 165 6.92 10.53 6.00
CA SER A 165 7.29 11.94 6.18
C SER A 165 6.05 12.83 6.23
N SER A 166 5.07 12.57 5.37
CA SER A 166 3.78 13.27 5.39
C SER A 166 3.08 13.11 6.74
N VAL A 167 2.91 11.88 7.24
CA VAL A 167 2.32 11.60 8.56
C VAL A 167 3.09 12.28 9.69
N CYS A 168 4.42 12.29 9.63
CA CYS A 168 5.26 12.95 10.64
C CYS A 168 5.01 14.47 10.68
N ILE A 169 5.09 15.13 9.52
CA ILE A 169 4.89 16.59 9.40
C ILE A 169 3.48 16.97 9.85
N THR A 170 2.47 16.27 9.35
CA THR A 170 1.08 16.56 9.70
C THR A 170 0.80 16.30 11.18
N SER A 171 1.48 15.34 11.81
CA SER A 171 1.33 15.05 13.25
C SER A 171 1.92 16.15 14.11
N ILE A 172 3.07 16.71 13.71
CA ILE A 172 3.68 17.86 14.38
C ILE A 172 2.73 19.06 14.32
N LEU A 173 2.09 19.30 13.17
CA LEU A 173 1.13 20.38 13.00
C LEU A 173 -0.16 20.17 13.80
N ALA A 174 -0.71 18.95 13.79
CA ALA A 174 -1.96 18.63 14.49
C ALA A 174 -1.80 18.46 16.00
N GLY A 175 -0.60 18.13 16.48
CA GLY A 175 -0.30 17.86 17.88
C GLY A 175 -0.88 18.89 18.85
N PRO A 176 -0.58 20.20 18.69
CA PRO A 176 -1.07 21.24 19.59
C PRO A 176 -2.58 21.50 19.55
N ILE A 177 -3.30 21.01 18.53
CA ILE A 177 -4.73 21.34 18.30
C ILE A 177 -5.63 20.13 18.58
N SER A 178 -5.35 19.00 17.94
CA SER A 178 -6.17 17.78 18.01
C SER A 178 -5.42 16.58 18.61
N GLY A 179 -4.10 16.66 18.80
CA GLY A 179 -3.27 15.52 19.19
C GLY A 179 -2.83 14.62 18.02
N GLY A 180 -3.19 14.98 16.77
CA GLY A 180 -2.75 14.30 15.56
C GLY A 180 -3.14 12.82 15.49
N SER A 181 -4.43 12.55 15.29
CA SER A 181 -4.92 11.19 15.11
C SER A 181 -4.72 10.69 13.69
N MET A 182 -5.41 11.31 12.73
CA MET A 182 -5.54 10.90 11.33
C MET A 182 -6.05 9.46 11.11
N ASN A 183 -6.33 8.70 12.18
CA ASN A 183 -6.53 7.27 12.14
C ASN A 183 -7.41 6.82 13.31
N PRO A 184 -8.64 6.34 13.02
CA PRO A 184 -9.58 5.91 14.06
C PRO A 184 -9.02 4.78 14.96
N ALA A 185 -8.23 3.85 14.42
CA ALA A 185 -7.63 2.78 15.22
C ALA A 185 -6.55 3.31 16.17
N ARG A 186 -5.74 4.27 15.71
CA ARG A 186 -4.70 4.95 16.51
C ARG A 186 -5.28 5.78 17.66
N SER A 187 -6.51 6.26 17.55
CA SER A 187 -7.22 6.94 18.65
C SER A 187 -7.95 5.98 19.57
N LEU A 188 -8.61 4.95 19.03
CA LEU A 188 -9.40 4.02 19.84
C LEU A 188 -8.53 3.17 20.77
N GLY A 189 -7.37 2.68 20.31
CA GLY A 189 -6.51 1.80 21.11
C GLY A 189 -6.08 2.43 22.45
N PRO A 190 -5.44 3.62 22.44
CA PRO A 190 -5.05 4.32 23.66
C PRO A 190 -6.26 4.76 24.50
N ALA A 191 -7.39 5.11 23.87
CA ALA A 191 -8.63 5.45 24.58
C ALA A 191 -9.16 4.27 25.41
N LEU A 192 -9.17 3.06 24.86
CA LEU A 192 -9.56 1.84 25.59
C LEU A 192 -8.58 1.50 26.72
N ALA A 193 -7.28 1.65 26.47
CA ALA A 193 -6.25 1.34 27.47
C ALA A 193 -6.25 2.34 28.65
N SER A 194 -6.44 3.63 28.37
CA SER A 194 -6.48 4.71 29.39
C SER A 194 -7.87 4.96 29.98
N ASN A 195 -8.92 4.36 29.41
CA ASN A 195 -10.32 4.58 29.75
C ASN A 195 -10.76 6.05 29.62
N ARG A 196 -10.26 6.75 28.59
CA ARG A 196 -10.61 8.15 28.25
C ARG A 196 -11.19 8.22 26.85
N TYR A 197 -12.43 8.68 26.72
CA TYR A 197 -13.19 8.71 25.45
C TYR A 197 -13.57 10.14 25.03
N GLU A 198 -12.85 11.15 25.49
CA GLU A 198 -13.17 12.55 25.26
C GLU A 198 -13.17 12.88 23.76
N SER A 199 -14.32 13.37 23.27
CA SER A 199 -14.53 13.77 21.87
C SER A 199 -14.10 12.72 20.82
N LEU A 200 -14.18 11.42 21.16
CA LEU A 200 -13.67 10.34 20.30
C LEU A 200 -14.26 10.36 18.89
N TRP A 201 -15.53 10.77 18.76
CA TRP A 201 -16.25 10.90 17.49
C TRP A 201 -15.52 11.79 16.46
N VAL A 202 -14.77 12.81 16.92
CA VAL A 202 -13.99 13.71 16.07
C VAL A 202 -12.94 12.92 15.28
N TYR A 203 -12.29 11.96 15.94
CA TYR A 203 -11.23 11.13 15.37
C TYR A 203 -11.75 9.97 14.52
N PHE A 204 -13.06 9.75 14.49
CA PHE A 204 -13.70 8.88 13.52
C PHE A 204 -14.19 9.70 12.32
N LEU A 205 -14.93 10.77 12.57
CA LEU A 205 -15.54 11.58 11.51
C LEU A 205 -14.51 12.35 10.69
N GLY A 206 -13.56 13.01 11.36
CA GLY A 206 -12.54 13.84 10.70
C GLY A 206 -11.69 13.07 9.71
N PRO A 207 -11.05 11.95 10.12
CA PRO A 207 -10.26 11.14 9.21
C PRO A 207 -11.06 10.54 8.05
N MET A 208 -12.31 10.13 8.26
CA MET A 208 -13.15 9.59 7.18
C MET A 208 -13.44 10.65 6.12
N ILE A 209 -13.79 11.87 6.52
CA ILE A 209 -14.02 12.98 5.59
C ILE A 209 -12.72 13.38 4.90
N GLY A 210 -11.62 13.49 5.64
CA GLY A 210 -10.32 13.89 5.10
C GLY A 210 -9.75 12.88 4.10
N THR A 211 -9.84 11.58 4.38
CA THR A 211 -9.39 10.55 3.43
C THR A 211 -10.24 10.53 2.16
N LEU A 212 -11.56 10.63 2.27
CA LEU A 212 -12.44 10.70 1.10
C LEU A 212 -12.14 11.93 0.22
N SER A 213 -12.04 13.12 0.84
CA SER A 213 -11.77 14.34 0.08
C SER A 213 -10.37 14.34 -0.52
N GLY A 214 -9.36 13.81 0.18
CA GLY A 214 -7.98 13.70 -0.33
C GLY A 214 -7.87 12.77 -1.53
N ALA A 215 -8.46 11.59 -1.43
CA ALA A 215 -8.51 10.63 -2.54
C ALA A 215 -9.29 11.21 -3.73
N TRP A 216 -10.43 11.83 -3.47
CA TRP A 216 -11.27 12.44 -4.51
C TRP A 216 -10.57 13.60 -5.22
N SER A 217 -9.92 14.51 -4.49
CA SER A 217 -9.16 15.61 -5.07
C SER A 217 -8.00 15.12 -5.92
N TYR A 218 -7.28 14.09 -5.47
CA TYR A 218 -6.20 13.51 -6.27
C TYR A 218 -6.71 12.89 -7.57
N ASN A 219 -7.79 12.10 -7.49
CA ASN A 219 -8.43 11.51 -8.67
C ASN A 219 -8.94 12.57 -9.65
N PHE A 220 -9.46 13.69 -9.15
CA PHE A 220 -9.89 14.81 -9.98
C PHE A 220 -8.73 15.52 -10.69
N ILE A 221 -7.54 15.57 -10.09
CA ILE A 221 -6.36 16.17 -10.74
C ILE A 221 -5.76 15.22 -11.78
N ARG A 222 -5.77 13.91 -11.49
CA ARG A 222 -5.14 12.87 -12.31
C ARG A 222 -5.95 12.47 -13.57
N PHE A 223 -6.84 13.31 -14.09
CA PHE A 223 -7.48 13.03 -15.39
C PHE A 223 -6.41 12.90 -16.48
N ASP A 224 -6.14 11.66 -16.91
CA ASP A 224 -5.10 11.32 -17.87
C ASP A 224 -5.74 10.96 -19.23
N PRO A 225 -5.69 11.84 -20.25
CA PRO A 225 -6.08 11.50 -21.61
C PRO A 225 -4.88 10.87 -22.34
N SER A 226 -4.30 9.75 -21.87
CA SER A 226 -3.24 9.07 -22.65
C SER A 226 -2.93 7.61 -22.29
N GLU A 227 -3.85 6.68 -22.55
CA GLU A 227 -3.40 5.40 -23.12
C GLU A 227 -3.10 5.63 -24.62
N LYS A 228 -1.93 6.21 -24.93
CA LYS A 228 -1.33 5.93 -26.24
C LYS A 228 -0.65 4.57 -26.09
N PRO A 229 -1.04 3.53 -26.86
CA PRO A 229 -0.31 2.29 -26.84
C PRO A 229 1.13 2.61 -27.23
N GLU A 230 2.09 2.30 -26.36
CA GLU A 230 3.51 2.33 -26.73
C GLU A 230 3.63 1.50 -28.01
N PRO A 231 4.08 2.06 -29.14
CA PRO A 231 4.40 1.25 -30.30
C PRO A 231 5.47 0.28 -29.82
N SER A 232 5.09 -1.00 -29.74
CA SER A 232 5.95 -2.10 -29.33
C SER A 232 7.36 -1.82 -29.85
N LYS A 233 8.32 -1.62 -28.94
CA LYS A 233 9.73 -1.60 -29.30
C LYS A 233 10.07 -2.98 -29.86
N ILE A 234 9.77 -3.19 -31.13
CA ILE A 234 10.37 -4.22 -31.94
C ILE A 234 11.85 -3.91 -31.79
N SER A 235 12.57 -4.76 -31.04
CA SER A 235 13.98 -4.54 -30.81
C SER A 235 14.64 -4.33 -32.18
N SER A 236 15.55 -3.38 -32.28
CA SER A 236 16.29 -3.11 -33.53
C SER A 236 16.83 -4.39 -34.17
N PHE A 237 17.10 -5.41 -33.34
CA PHE A 237 17.43 -6.76 -33.76
C PHE A 237 16.33 -7.48 -34.53
N LYS A 238 15.06 -7.42 -34.11
CA LYS A 238 13.92 -8.01 -34.84
C LYS A 238 13.60 -7.24 -36.14
N LEU A 239 13.72 -5.92 -36.13
CA LEU A 239 13.58 -5.07 -37.33
C LEU A 239 14.67 -5.39 -38.37
N ARG A 240 15.92 -5.51 -37.92
CA ARG A 240 17.04 -5.88 -38.80
C ARG A 240 16.89 -7.30 -39.33
N ARG A 241 16.31 -8.21 -38.55
CA ARG A 241 16.04 -9.60 -38.97
C ARG A 241 14.91 -9.66 -39.99
N SER A 242 13.85 -8.86 -39.85
CA SER A 242 12.79 -8.77 -40.86
C SER A 242 13.27 -8.13 -42.16
N GLU A 243 14.08 -7.07 -42.09
CA GLU A 243 14.69 -6.45 -43.27
C GLU A 243 15.64 -7.41 -44.00
N SER A 244 16.43 -8.19 -43.25
CA SER A 244 17.34 -9.19 -43.83
C SER A 244 16.58 -10.35 -44.49
N GLN A 245 15.46 -10.78 -43.89
CA GLN A 245 14.62 -11.84 -44.44
C GLN A 245 13.93 -11.36 -45.73
N GLN A 246 13.42 -10.13 -45.73
CA GLN A 246 12.73 -9.54 -46.88
C GLN A 246 13.69 -9.26 -48.04
N ALA A 247 14.94 -8.87 -47.77
CA ALA A 247 15.97 -8.75 -48.80
C ALA A 247 16.36 -10.10 -49.41
N ALA A 248 16.39 -11.17 -48.61
CA ALA A 248 16.69 -12.52 -49.12
C ALA A 248 15.57 -13.04 -50.04
N ASP A 249 14.32 -12.79 -49.69
CA ASP A 249 13.16 -13.25 -50.49
C ASP A 249 13.08 -12.54 -51.85
N VAL A 250 13.48 -11.26 -51.94
CA VAL A 250 13.56 -10.52 -53.23
C VAL A 250 14.65 -11.09 -54.14
N VAL A 251 15.82 -11.41 -53.58
CA VAL A 251 16.93 -12.00 -54.36
C VAL A 251 16.56 -13.39 -54.90
N VAL A 252 15.80 -14.17 -54.15
CA VAL A 252 15.32 -15.49 -54.59
C VAL A 252 14.27 -15.36 -55.70
N ALA A 253 13.45 -14.32 -55.69
CA ALA A 253 12.45 -14.06 -56.74
C ALA A 253 13.05 -13.60 -58.08
N ASP A 254 14.23 -12.95 -58.08
CA ASP A 254 14.92 -12.51 -59.30
C ASP A 254 15.75 -13.62 -59.98
N ILE A 255 15.92 -14.78 -59.33
CA ILE A 255 16.70 -15.92 -59.84
C ILE A 255 15.80 -17.07 -60.37
N ALA A 256 14.48 -16.97 -60.16
CA ALA A 256 13.48 -17.94 -60.65
C ALA A 256 12.87 -17.50 -61.99
#